data_AF-A0A2D5Y1R1-F1
#
_entry.id   AF-A0A2D5Y1R1-F1
#
_cell.length_a   1.000
_cell.length_b   1.000
_cell.length_c   1.000
_cell.angle_alpha   90.00
_cell.angle_beta   90.00
_cell.angle_gamma   90.00
#
_symmetry.space_group_name_H-M   'P 1'
#
loop_
_entity.id
_entity.type
_entity.pdbx_description
1 polymer ?
#
loop_
_entity_poly.entity_id
_entity_poly.type
_entity_poly.pdbx_seq_one_letter_code
_entity_poly.pdbx_strand_id
1 'polypeptide(L)'
;MNSEKLQNIKEVKGALGESRLEALNLLYSNLSGQPPSVERTRFRADFAQHINDLEYLEQTVHLIKSDRGNQYYRLRVYSLPLIDDDSVRELIDLMCEIYTYLQNFYREHLNKTVHVEKIISAVDATEHDIKTALFYMIDAHAVWGGISDGFPYKEASYMHISESALLKEDFYEVLDDYYRWHFINPRKEVSENNISRLFKVDKSEKLRFFTSGDIGGHPAWFDRLGDTEKALVIEIDQALSNDMHALPVIGVRALLENIMIPIVEDRGSLENKLDRFIEAGYITKEQKAVLSPVYHAGSAVMHRSYVPSPQATKVCIEVIKHLLHGIYILKPEVDKLQDEVPARTMNK
;
A
#
# COMPACT_ATOMS: atom_id res chain seq x y z
N MET A 1 4.48 21.46 -15.86
CA MET A 1 4.70 20.62 -14.66
C MET A 1 4.80 21.51 -13.41
N ASN A 2 4.09 21.19 -12.33
CA ASN A 2 4.12 21.96 -11.07
C ASN A 2 5.50 21.88 -10.38
N SER A 3 5.93 22.93 -9.66
CA SER A 3 7.29 23.02 -9.08
C SER A 3 7.58 21.93 -8.03
N GLU A 4 6.55 21.47 -7.34
CA GLU A 4 6.63 20.43 -6.30
C GLU A 4 6.88 19.04 -6.90
N LYS A 5 6.19 18.67 -7.99
CA LYS A 5 6.38 17.38 -8.69
C LYS A 5 7.82 17.23 -9.21
N LEU A 6 8.40 18.33 -9.72
CA LEU A 6 9.80 18.37 -10.16
C LEU A 6 10.79 18.23 -9.00
N GLN A 7 10.42 18.67 -7.79
CA GLN A 7 11.26 18.56 -6.60
C GLN A 7 11.40 17.10 -6.15
N ASN A 8 10.32 16.33 -6.20
CA ASN A 8 10.32 14.92 -5.84
C ASN A 8 11.23 14.09 -6.76
N ILE A 9 11.13 14.30 -8.07
CA ILE A 9 12.02 13.66 -9.06
C ILE A 9 13.49 13.99 -8.76
N LYS A 10 13.81 15.26 -8.47
CA LYS A 10 15.17 15.69 -8.13
C LYS A 10 15.69 14.99 -6.86
N GLU A 11 14.86 14.86 -5.84
CA GLU A 11 15.23 14.16 -4.61
C GLU A 11 15.53 12.69 -4.87
N VAL A 12 14.69 12.01 -5.66
CA VAL A 12 14.90 10.61 -6.04
C VAL A 12 16.19 10.44 -6.84
N LYS A 13 16.45 11.31 -7.82
CA LYS A 13 17.71 11.32 -8.57
C LYS A 13 18.92 11.44 -7.62
N GLY A 14 18.85 12.37 -6.66
CA GLY A 14 19.89 12.54 -5.65
C GLY A 14 20.09 11.30 -4.76
N ALA A 15 19.00 10.62 -4.39
CA ALA A 15 19.04 9.42 -3.56
C ALA A 15 19.60 8.18 -4.30
N LEU A 16 19.32 8.06 -5.60
CA LEU A 16 19.82 6.95 -6.42
C LEU A 16 21.33 7.08 -6.71
N GLY A 17 21.82 8.31 -6.88
CA GLY A 17 23.22 8.57 -7.22
C GLY A 17 23.54 8.29 -8.70
N GLU A 18 24.67 8.82 -9.15
CA GLU A 18 25.01 8.90 -10.59
C GLU A 18 25.12 7.52 -11.26
N SER A 19 25.80 6.56 -10.63
CA SER A 19 26.02 5.21 -11.21
C SER A 19 24.70 4.49 -11.55
N ARG A 20 23.67 4.64 -10.72
CA ARG A 20 22.36 4.00 -10.93
C ARG A 20 21.54 4.72 -11.99
N LEU A 21 21.65 6.04 -12.04
CA LEU A 21 21.04 6.83 -13.11
C LEU A 21 21.69 6.52 -14.45
N GLU A 22 23.02 6.36 -14.49
CA GLU A 22 23.74 5.91 -15.69
C GLU A 22 23.25 4.53 -16.14
N ALA A 23 23.11 3.57 -15.22
CA ALA A 23 22.57 2.26 -15.54
C ALA A 23 21.14 2.32 -16.12
N LEU A 24 20.27 3.19 -15.62
CA LEU A 24 18.93 3.40 -16.18
C LEU A 24 18.97 4.00 -17.60
N ASN A 25 19.81 5.01 -17.82
CA ASN A 25 20.00 5.61 -19.15
C ASN A 25 20.56 4.57 -20.14
N LEU A 26 21.57 3.80 -19.75
CA LEU A 26 22.12 2.72 -20.58
C LEU A 26 21.07 1.66 -20.91
N LEU A 27 20.25 1.26 -19.94
CA LEU A 27 19.18 0.31 -20.18
C LEU A 27 18.17 0.87 -21.20
N TYR A 28 17.75 2.13 -21.03
CA TYR A 28 16.82 2.81 -21.93
C TYR A 28 17.34 2.85 -23.38
N SER A 29 18.58 3.29 -23.57
CA SER A 29 19.21 3.40 -24.90
C SER A 29 19.41 2.06 -25.61
N ASN A 30 19.31 0.94 -24.88
CA ASN A 30 19.42 -0.42 -25.43
C ASN A 30 18.06 -1.15 -25.49
N LEU A 31 16.95 -0.50 -25.17
CA LEU A 31 15.63 -1.09 -25.34
C LEU A 31 15.31 -1.29 -26.82
N SER A 32 14.73 -2.43 -27.13
CA SER A 32 14.26 -2.75 -28.49
C SER A 32 13.01 -3.62 -28.46
N GLY A 33 12.33 -3.69 -29.61
CA GLY A 33 11.18 -4.55 -29.81
C GLY A 33 9.88 -4.04 -29.19
N GLN A 34 8.85 -4.88 -29.27
CA GLN A 34 7.51 -4.64 -28.73
C GLN A 34 7.08 -5.91 -27.99
N PRO A 35 7.04 -5.92 -26.65
CA PRO A 35 7.30 -4.81 -25.73
C PRO A 35 8.79 -4.37 -25.68
N PRO A 36 9.07 -3.08 -25.39
CA PRO A 36 10.43 -2.59 -25.18
C PRO A 36 11.17 -3.38 -24.11
N SER A 37 12.27 -4.02 -24.49
CA SER A 37 13.06 -4.86 -23.61
C SER A 37 14.51 -5.02 -24.08
N VAL A 38 15.36 -5.53 -23.19
CA VAL A 38 16.75 -5.88 -23.49
C VAL A 38 17.09 -7.25 -22.92
N GLU A 39 17.86 -8.06 -23.64
CA GLU A 39 18.27 -9.39 -23.16
C GLU A 39 19.22 -9.23 -21.96
N ARG A 40 18.82 -9.83 -20.84
CA ARG A 40 19.41 -9.61 -19.52
C ARG A 40 20.86 -10.09 -19.47
N THR A 41 21.14 -11.27 -20.01
CA THR A 41 22.45 -11.91 -19.91
C THR A 41 23.49 -11.12 -20.69
N ARG A 42 23.17 -10.75 -21.93
CA ARG A 42 23.99 -9.93 -22.81
C ARG A 42 24.20 -8.55 -22.21
N PHE A 43 23.13 -7.88 -21.77
CA PHE A 43 23.25 -6.55 -21.17
C PHE A 43 24.18 -6.56 -19.94
N ARG A 44 24.06 -7.56 -19.06
CA ARG A 44 24.95 -7.70 -17.90
C ARG A 44 26.39 -7.99 -18.29
N ALA A 45 26.62 -8.74 -19.37
CA ALA A 45 27.96 -9.01 -19.89
C ALA A 45 28.62 -7.75 -20.46
N ASP A 46 27.85 -6.95 -21.19
CA ASP A 46 28.33 -5.73 -21.85
C ASP A 46 28.51 -4.56 -20.85
N PHE A 47 27.76 -4.57 -19.74
CA PHE A 47 27.78 -3.53 -18.70
C PHE A 47 28.05 -4.11 -17.29
N ALA A 48 29.09 -4.95 -17.19
CA ALA A 48 29.42 -5.67 -15.96
C ALA A 48 29.62 -4.77 -14.73
N GLN A 49 30.08 -3.53 -14.91
CA GLN A 49 30.26 -2.56 -13.83
C GLN A 49 28.95 -2.15 -13.14
N HIS A 50 27.81 -2.27 -13.83
CA HIS A 50 26.50 -1.88 -13.30
C HIS A 50 25.70 -3.07 -12.74
N ILE A 51 26.28 -4.27 -12.62
CA ILE A 51 25.56 -5.46 -12.14
C ILE A 51 24.88 -5.22 -10.77
N ASN A 52 25.61 -4.64 -9.81
CA ASN A 52 25.07 -4.35 -8.48
C ASN A 52 23.99 -3.26 -8.52
N ASP A 53 24.16 -2.27 -9.41
CA ASP A 53 23.17 -1.21 -9.60
C ASP A 53 21.87 -1.77 -10.20
N LEU A 54 21.97 -2.65 -11.20
CA LEU A 54 20.83 -3.33 -11.79
C LEU A 54 20.09 -4.21 -10.76
N GLU A 55 20.82 -4.92 -9.90
CA GLU A 55 20.22 -5.70 -8.81
C GLU A 55 19.49 -4.81 -7.81
N TYR A 56 20.09 -3.68 -7.43
CA TYR A 56 19.44 -2.68 -6.57
C TYR A 56 18.17 -2.11 -7.23
N LEU A 57 18.26 -1.71 -8.49
CA LEU A 57 17.14 -1.15 -9.28
C LEU A 57 16.00 -2.16 -9.44
N GLU A 58 16.31 -3.45 -9.56
CA GLU A 58 15.31 -4.53 -9.70
C GLU A 58 14.69 -4.92 -8.36
N GLN A 59 15.53 -5.16 -7.34
CA GLN A 59 15.11 -5.83 -6.11
C GLN A 59 14.79 -4.87 -4.97
N THR A 60 15.42 -3.70 -4.92
CA THR A 60 15.28 -2.77 -3.78
C THR A 60 14.28 -1.66 -4.07
N VAL A 61 14.43 -0.99 -5.21
CA VAL A 61 13.60 0.18 -5.55
C VAL A 61 12.57 -0.10 -6.66
N HIS A 62 12.60 -1.30 -7.24
CA HIS A 62 11.64 -1.77 -8.25
C HIS A 62 11.40 -0.75 -9.37
N LEU A 63 12.48 -0.19 -9.90
CA LEU A 63 12.48 0.70 -11.07
C LEU A 63 12.62 -0.09 -12.38
N ILE A 64 13.21 -1.28 -12.30
CA ILE A 64 13.26 -2.22 -13.43
C ILE A 64 12.60 -3.54 -13.04
N LYS A 65 12.24 -4.36 -14.03
CA LYS A 65 11.71 -5.71 -13.81
C LYS A 65 12.26 -6.68 -14.85
N SER A 66 12.44 -7.93 -14.43
CA SER A 66 12.63 -9.04 -15.35
C SER A 66 11.30 -9.70 -15.73
N ASP A 67 11.26 -10.35 -16.89
CA ASP A 67 10.15 -11.22 -17.28
C ASP A 67 10.16 -12.54 -16.47
N ARG A 68 9.10 -13.36 -16.60
CA ARG A 68 8.96 -14.61 -15.82
C ARG A 68 10.09 -15.62 -16.04
N GLY A 69 10.82 -15.51 -17.16
CA GLY A 69 11.98 -16.33 -17.47
C GLY A 69 13.33 -15.74 -17.05
N ASN A 70 13.35 -14.53 -16.47
CA ASN A 70 14.56 -13.75 -16.22
C ASN A 70 15.45 -13.58 -17.47
N GLN A 71 14.85 -13.58 -18.65
CA GLN A 71 15.55 -13.45 -19.93
C GLN A 71 15.69 -11.98 -20.35
N TYR A 72 14.73 -11.14 -19.97
CA TYR A 72 14.68 -9.77 -20.45
C TYR A 72 14.50 -8.78 -19.31
N TYR A 73 15.28 -7.70 -19.32
CA TYR A 73 14.99 -6.51 -18.52
C TYR A 73 13.99 -5.61 -19.22
N ARG A 74 13.17 -4.96 -18.41
CA ARG A 74 12.22 -3.92 -18.81
C ARG A 74 12.24 -2.79 -17.79
N LEU A 75 12.10 -1.56 -18.27
CA LEU A 75 11.83 -0.42 -17.40
C LEU A 75 10.39 -0.47 -16.91
N ARG A 76 10.18 -0.06 -15.66
CA ARG A 76 8.84 0.33 -15.18
C ARG A 76 8.62 1.81 -15.46
N VAL A 77 7.36 2.22 -15.50
CA VAL A 77 6.95 3.60 -15.78
C VAL A 77 7.58 4.63 -14.84
N TYR A 78 7.82 4.26 -13.59
CA TYR A 78 8.44 5.12 -12.57
C TYR A 78 9.94 5.39 -12.82
N SER A 79 10.56 4.71 -13.77
CA SER A 79 11.95 4.98 -14.17
C SER A 79 12.05 6.08 -15.20
N LEU A 80 10.98 6.34 -15.96
CA LEU A 80 10.99 7.27 -17.06
C LEU A 80 11.36 8.70 -16.61
N PRO A 81 10.76 9.27 -15.55
CA PRO A 81 11.14 10.62 -15.11
C PRO A 81 12.58 10.75 -14.59
N LEU A 82 13.28 9.63 -14.39
CA LEU A 82 14.65 9.59 -13.90
C LEU A 82 15.69 9.53 -15.02
N ILE A 83 15.26 9.26 -16.26
CA ILE A 83 16.10 9.19 -17.46
C ILE A 83 16.20 10.59 -18.07
N ASP A 84 17.40 10.99 -18.47
CA ASP A 84 17.67 12.32 -19.02
C ASP A 84 17.73 12.24 -20.55
N ASP A 85 16.57 11.98 -21.16
CA ASP A 85 16.38 11.90 -22.60
C ASP A 85 15.10 12.65 -23.02
N ASP A 86 15.17 13.44 -24.10
CA ASP A 86 14.04 14.23 -24.57
C ASP A 86 12.87 13.36 -25.08
N SER A 87 13.16 12.21 -25.69
CA SER A 87 12.13 11.27 -26.14
C SER A 87 11.34 10.67 -24.98
N VAL A 88 11.95 10.58 -23.78
CA VAL A 88 11.25 10.14 -22.57
C VAL A 88 10.29 11.22 -22.07
N ARG A 89 10.65 12.50 -22.20
CA ARG A 89 9.75 13.60 -21.84
C ARG A 89 8.54 13.63 -22.76
N GLU A 90 8.77 13.53 -24.07
CA GLU A 90 7.71 13.42 -25.07
C GLU A 90 6.78 12.23 -24.80
N LEU A 91 7.35 11.08 -24.41
CA LEU A 91 6.57 9.90 -24.04
C LEU A 91 5.70 10.13 -22.80
N ILE A 92 6.21 10.81 -21.76
CA ILE A 92 5.42 11.12 -20.55
C ILE A 92 4.32 12.15 -20.85
N ASP A 93 4.61 13.14 -21.70
CA ASP A 93 3.61 14.12 -22.15
C ASP A 93 2.47 13.41 -22.91
N LEU A 94 2.82 12.46 -23.79
CA LEU A 94 1.84 11.59 -24.46
C LEU A 94 1.02 10.76 -23.46
N MET A 95 1.65 10.24 -22.40
CA MET A 95 0.91 9.56 -21.32
C MET A 95 -0.09 10.50 -20.63
N CYS A 96 0.24 11.78 -20.44
CA CYS A 96 -0.67 12.76 -19.85
C CYS A 96 -1.86 13.06 -20.78
N GLU A 97 -1.65 13.14 -22.09
CA GLU A 97 -2.71 13.30 -23.08
C GLU A 97 -3.65 12.09 -23.09
N ILE A 98 -3.09 10.88 -23.16
CA ILE A 98 -3.84 9.63 -23.07
C ILE A 98 -4.63 9.58 -21.75
N TYR A 99 -4.00 9.95 -20.63
CA TYR A 99 -4.66 9.95 -19.32
C TYR A 99 -5.89 10.87 -19.29
N THR A 100 -5.74 12.08 -19.83
CA THR A 100 -6.84 13.07 -19.94
C THR A 100 -7.99 12.51 -20.79
N TYR A 101 -7.67 11.88 -21.92
CA TYR A 101 -8.67 11.20 -22.75
C TYR A 101 -9.41 10.11 -21.98
N LEU A 102 -8.69 9.27 -21.23
CA LEU A 102 -9.28 8.17 -20.45
C LEU A 102 -10.19 8.70 -19.33
N GLN A 103 -9.81 9.78 -18.64
CA GLN A 103 -10.67 10.41 -17.63
C GLN A 103 -11.99 10.91 -18.23
N ASN A 104 -11.93 11.58 -19.38
CA ASN A 104 -13.13 12.04 -20.09
C ASN A 104 -14.00 10.85 -20.54
N PHE A 105 -13.37 9.82 -21.12
CA PHE A 105 -14.08 8.61 -21.51
C PHE A 105 -14.82 7.99 -20.32
N TYR A 106 -14.16 7.86 -19.16
CA TYR A 106 -14.78 7.24 -17.97
C TYR A 106 -15.99 8.04 -17.47
N ARG A 107 -15.91 9.38 -17.49
CA ARG A 107 -17.04 10.26 -17.12
C ARG A 107 -18.24 10.09 -18.05
N GLU A 108 -18.00 9.94 -19.34
CA GLU A 108 -19.06 9.81 -20.36
C GLU A 108 -19.60 8.37 -20.48
N HIS A 109 -18.76 7.37 -20.23
CA HIS A 109 -19.02 5.96 -20.52
C HIS A 109 -18.71 5.08 -19.30
N LEU A 110 -19.35 5.38 -18.17
CA LEU A 110 -19.13 4.71 -16.89
C LEU A 110 -19.07 3.19 -17.02
N ASN A 111 -18.00 2.59 -16.48
CA ASN A 111 -17.73 1.14 -16.46
C ASN A 111 -17.63 0.44 -17.83
N LYS A 112 -17.47 1.19 -18.93
CA LYS A 112 -17.21 0.61 -20.25
C LYS A 112 -15.71 0.40 -20.50
N THR A 113 -15.40 -0.61 -21.31
CA THR A 113 -14.04 -0.86 -21.80
C THR A 113 -13.62 0.16 -22.85
N VAL A 114 -12.33 0.49 -22.86
CA VAL A 114 -11.70 1.29 -23.91
C VAL A 114 -10.82 0.39 -24.76
N HIS A 115 -11.12 0.32 -26.05
CA HIS A 115 -10.27 -0.36 -27.04
C HIS A 115 -9.08 0.51 -27.43
N VAL A 116 -7.91 -0.11 -27.63
CA VAL A 116 -6.68 0.60 -28.02
C VAL A 116 -6.88 1.36 -29.34
N GLU A 117 -7.63 0.78 -30.29
CA GLU A 117 -7.96 1.42 -31.57
C GLU A 117 -8.72 2.75 -31.39
N LYS A 118 -9.55 2.84 -30.34
CA LYS A 118 -10.27 4.07 -30.01
C LYS A 118 -9.32 5.16 -29.50
N ILE A 119 -8.28 4.78 -28.74
CA ILE A 119 -7.26 5.70 -28.25
C ILE A 119 -6.39 6.18 -29.42
N ILE A 120 -5.96 5.26 -30.29
CA ILE A 120 -5.19 5.57 -31.52
C ILE A 120 -5.94 6.57 -32.41
N SER A 121 -7.27 6.46 -32.48
CA SER A 121 -8.08 7.38 -33.29
C SER A 121 -8.32 8.74 -32.63
N ALA A 122 -8.06 8.89 -31.33
CA ALA A 122 -8.44 10.06 -30.55
C ALA A 122 -7.25 10.93 -30.10
N VAL A 123 -6.05 10.38 -30.08
CA VAL A 123 -4.81 11.02 -29.60
C VAL A 123 -3.90 11.27 -30.79
N ASP A 124 -3.34 12.48 -30.92
CA ASP A 124 -2.53 12.88 -32.07
C ASP A 124 -1.08 12.40 -31.93
N ALA A 125 -0.87 11.10 -32.08
CA ALA A 125 0.45 10.47 -32.03
C ALA A 125 0.49 9.19 -32.89
N THR A 126 1.69 8.67 -33.13
CA THR A 126 1.81 7.43 -33.91
C THR A 126 1.24 6.24 -33.13
N GLU A 127 0.71 5.25 -33.83
CA GLU A 127 0.24 4.00 -33.21
C GLU A 127 1.35 3.35 -32.36
N HIS A 128 2.60 3.43 -32.81
CA HIS A 128 3.75 2.90 -32.09
C HIS A 128 3.96 3.61 -30.75
N ASP A 129 3.91 4.94 -30.73
CA ASP A 129 4.13 5.73 -29.52
C ASP A 129 2.98 5.56 -28.54
N ILE A 130 1.74 5.52 -29.03
CA ILE A 130 0.55 5.27 -28.20
C ILE A 130 0.64 3.90 -27.55
N LYS A 131 0.98 2.84 -28.31
CA LYS A 131 1.14 1.49 -27.75
C LYS A 131 2.30 1.44 -26.75
N THR A 132 3.39 2.15 -26.99
CA THR A 132 4.52 2.24 -26.05
C THR A 132 4.12 2.97 -24.77
N ALA A 133 3.42 4.09 -24.87
CA ALA A 133 2.90 4.84 -23.74
C ALA A 133 1.96 3.96 -22.90
N LEU A 134 0.96 3.31 -23.53
CA LEU A 134 0.04 2.40 -22.87
C LEU A 134 0.75 1.22 -22.19
N PHE A 135 1.80 0.68 -22.81
CA PHE A 135 2.61 -0.40 -22.23
C PHE A 135 3.27 0.01 -20.92
N TYR A 136 3.76 1.24 -20.80
CA TYR A 136 4.30 1.74 -19.55
C TYR A 136 3.20 2.11 -18.57
N MET A 137 2.15 2.80 -19.04
CA MET A 137 1.05 3.26 -18.20
C MET A 137 0.44 2.14 -17.37
N ILE A 138 0.29 0.92 -17.91
CA ILE A 138 -0.27 -0.23 -17.15
C ILE A 138 0.53 -0.63 -15.91
N ASP A 139 1.81 -0.28 -15.82
CA ASP A 139 2.62 -0.50 -14.61
C ASP A 139 2.31 0.52 -13.50
N ALA A 140 1.61 1.61 -13.82
CA ALA A 140 1.18 2.60 -12.85
C ALA A 140 0.08 2.03 -11.94
N HIS A 141 0.22 2.24 -10.63
CA HIS A 141 -0.73 1.73 -9.65
C HIS A 141 -2.05 2.51 -9.69
N ALA A 142 -3.13 1.84 -9.29
CA ALA A 142 -4.46 2.41 -9.01
C ALA A 142 -5.29 2.96 -10.18
N VAL A 143 -4.72 3.16 -11.38
CA VAL A 143 -5.46 3.78 -12.50
C VAL A 143 -6.33 2.76 -13.28
N TRP A 144 -5.98 1.48 -13.25
CA TRP A 144 -6.57 0.46 -14.14
C TRP A 144 -7.43 -0.55 -13.38
N GLY A 145 -8.62 -0.85 -13.90
CA GLY A 145 -9.51 -1.89 -13.39
C GLY A 145 -9.25 -3.28 -13.98
N GLY A 146 -8.52 -3.35 -15.10
CA GLY A 146 -8.19 -4.60 -15.79
C GLY A 146 -7.76 -4.36 -17.24
N ILE A 147 -7.08 -5.35 -17.85
CA ILE A 147 -6.62 -5.30 -19.24
C ILE A 147 -6.84 -6.63 -19.94
N SER A 148 -6.93 -6.60 -21.26
CA SER A 148 -6.96 -7.81 -22.10
C SER A 148 -5.60 -8.52 -22.12
N ASP A 149 -5.60 -9.81 -22.45
CA ASP A 149 -4.37 -10.57 -22.71
C ASP A 149 -3.55 -9.95 -23.86
N GLY A 150 -2.23 -9.88 -23.69
CA GLY A 150 -1.30 -9.31 -24.69
C GLY A 150 -1.44 -7.81 -24.93
N PHE A 151 -2.12 -7.07 -24.05
CA PHE A 151 -2.23 -5.61 -24.11
C PHE A 151 -0.84 -4.93 -24.08
N PRO A 152 -0.61 -3.82 -24.82
CA PRO A 152 -1.48 -3.18 -25.83
C PRO A 152 -1.23 -3.67 -27.27
N TYR A 153 -0.38 -4.70 -27.45
CA TYR A 153 0.12 -5.07 -28.77
C TYR A 153 -0.77 -6.07 -29.53
N LYS A 154 -1.61 -6.83 -28.82
CA LYS A 154 -2.57 -7.75 -29.43
C LYS A 154 -3.73 -6.99 -30.10
N GLU A 155 -4.20 -7.50 -31.24
CA GLU A 155 -5.39 -6.96 -31.92
C GLU A 155 -6.61 -6.95 -31.00
N ALA A 156 -7.46 -5.91 -31.13
CA ALA A 156 -8.65 -5.70 -30.32
C ALA A 156 -8.38 -5.66 -28.81
N SER A 157 -7.16 -5.29 -28.42
CA SER A 157 -6.82 -5.14 -27.01
C SER A 157 -7.60 -3.99 -26.36
N TYR A 158 -7.92 -4.15 -25.08
CA TYR A 158 -8.76 -3.22 -24.35
C TYR A 158 -8.33 -3.10 -22.89
N MET A 159 -8.80 -2.04 -22.24
CA MET A 159 -8.62 -1.81 -20.81
C MET A 159 -9.93 -1.37 -20.14
N HIS A 160 -9.99 -1.61 -18.83
CA HIS A 160 -10.97 -1.03 -17.92
C HIS A 160 -10.28 0.08 -17.11
N ILE A 161 -10.92 1.25 -17.04
CA ILE A 161 -10.43 2.37 -16.24
C ILE A 161 -11.01 2.24 -14.82
N SER A 162 -10.16 2.41 -13.81
CA SER A 162 -10.58 2.46 -12.40
C SER A 162 -11.19 3.82 -12.07
N GLU A 163 -12.16 3.87 -11.16
CA GLU A 163 -12.70 5.14 -10.64
C GLU A 163 -11.61 6.02 -10.02
N SER A 164 -10.58 5.39 -9.44
CA SER A 164 -9.42 6.10 -8.87
C SER A 164 -8.66 6.94 -9.90
N ALA A 165 -8.82 6.69 -11.21
CA ALA A 165 -8.27 7.55 -12.26
C ALA A 165 -8.87 8.97 -12.24
N LEU A 166 -10.06 9.15 -11.65
CA LEU A 166 -10.67 10.47 -11.48
C LEU A 166 -10.13 11.25 -10.28
N LEU A 167 -9.40 10.59 -9.37
CA LEU A 167 -8.87 11.21 -8.16
C LEU A 167 -7.59 12.02 -8.41
N LYS A 168 -7.00 11.89 -9.61
CA LYS A 168 -5.72 12.49 -9.98
C LYS A 168 -5.93 13.53 -11.06
N GLU A 169 -5.18 14.62 -11.00
CA GLU A 169 -5.25 15.71 -11.97
C GLU A 169 -4.66 15.28 -13.31
N ASP A 170 -3.49 14.66 -13.29
CA ASP A 170 -2.72 14.26 -14.47
C ASP A 170 -1.91 12.98 -14.19
N PHE A 171 -1.27 12.44 -15.23
CA PHE A 171 -0.43 11.26 -15.08
C PHE A 171 0.86 11.55 -14.27
N TYR A 172 1.32 12.80 -14.25
CA TYR A 172 2.44 13.19 -13.40
C TYR A 172 2.13 13.02 -11.91
N GLU A 173 0.90 13.27 -11.47
CA GLU A 173 0.50 13.05 -10.09
C GLU A 173 0.52 11.55 -9.73
N VAL A 174 0.17 10.68 -10.68
CA VAL A 174 0.29 9.23 -10.50
C VAL A 174 1.75 8.81 -10.28
N LEU A 175 2.67 9.39 -11.06
CA LEU A 175 4.11 9.17 -10.91
C LEU A 175 4.66 9.76 -9.61
N ASP A 176 4.23 10.97 -9.27
CA ASP A 176 4.65 11.70 -8.07
C ASP A 176 4.26 10.95 -6.79
N ASP A 177 3.02 10.45 -6.73
CA ASP A 177 2.56 9.62 -5.62
C ASP A 177 3.51 8.43 -5.39
N TYR A 178 3.92 7.75 -6.45
CA TYR A 178 4.85 6.63 -6.31
C TYR A 178 6.17 7.06 -5.64
N TYR A 179 6.76 8.18 -6.06
CA TYR A 179 7.97 8.71 -5.42
C TYR A 179 7.74 9.12 -3.98
N ARG A 180 6.61 9.77 -3.71
CA ARG A 180 6.18 10.10 -2.36
C ARG A 180 6.07 8.87 -1.48
N TRP A 181 5.50 7.78 -1.95
CA TRP A 181 5.33 6.57 -1.14
C TRP A 181 6.61 5.75 -0.97
N HIS A 182 7.46 5.67 -1.99
CA HIS A 182 8.59 4.73 -2.02
C HIS A 182 9.96 5.36 -1.72
N PHE A 183 10.11 6.67 -1.91
CA PHE A 183 11.40 7.35 -1.78
C PHE A 183 11.38 8.52 -0.79
N ILE A 184 10.29 9.30 -0.77
CA ILE A 184 10.25 10.59 -0.06
C ILE A 184 9.47 10.52 1.26
N ASN A 185 8.50 9.58 1.37
CA ASN A 185 7.76 9.31 2.60
C ASN A 185 8.75 9.24 3.75
N PRO A 186 8.44 9.77 4.94
CA PRO A 186 9.39 10.24 5.94
C PRO A 186 10.16 9.09 6.60
N ARG A 187 11.00 8.43 5.83
CA ARG A 187 12.18 7.68 6.25
C ARG A 187 13.33 8.66 6.55
N LYS A 188 13.31 9.89 6.01
CA LYS A 188 14.34 10.91 6.28
C LYS A 188 14.11 11.79 7.50
N GLU A 189 12.90 11.84 8.08
CA GLU A 189 12.77 12.40 9.42
C GLU A 189 13.34 11.47 10.49
N VAL A 190 13.55 10.18 10.22
CA VAL A 190 14.39 9.32 11.06
C VAL A 190 15.87 9.63 10.76
N SER A 191 16.30 10.85 11.08
CA SER A 191 17.71 11.24 11.18
C SER A 191 18.47 10.25 12.07
N GLU A 192 19.80 10.13 11.94
CA GLU A 192 20.66 9.49 12.95
C GLU A 192 20.40 10.04 14.37
N ASN A 193 19.88 11.27 14.47
CA ASN A 193 19.37 11.87 15.72
C ASN A 193 18.06 11.23 16.26
N ASN A 194 17.26 10.60 15.41
CA ASN A 194 16.05 9.86 15.79
C ASN A 194 16.32 8.39 16.10
N ILE A 195 17.32 7.75 15.48
CA ILE A 195 17.84 6.45 15.94
C ILE A 195 18.42 6.58 17.34
N SER A 196 19.22 7.63 17.58
CA SER A 196 19.72 7.91 18.94
C SER A 196 18.62 8.35 19.92
N ARG A 197 17.49 8.91 19.45
CA ARG A 197 16.28 9.10 20.29
C ARG A 197 15.52 7.81 20.58
N LEU A 198 15.46 6.85 19.66
CA LEU A 198 14.94 5.49 19.92
C LEU A 198 15.71 4.81 21.06
N PHE A 199 16.98 5.17 21.27
CA PHE A 199 17.79 4.74 22.41
C PHE A 199 17.75 5.69 23.62
N LYS A 200 17.19 6.91 23.50
CA LYS A 200 16.95 7.79 24.63
C LYS A 200 15.56 7.53 25.19
N VAL A 201 15.52 6.74 26.25
CA VAL A 201 14.32 6.55 27.06
C VAL A 201 13.87 7.91 27.60
N ASP A 202 12.85 8.50 26.98
CA ASP A 202 12.18 9.66 27.57
C ASP A 202 11.32 9.18 28.75
N LYS A 203 11.31 9.97 29.83
CA LYS A 203 10.60 9.66 31.08
C LYS A 203 9.20 10.30 31.12
N SER A 204 8.59 10.58 29.97
CA SER A 204 7.17 10.95 29.89
C SER A 204 6.28 9.75 30.16
N GLU A 205 5.01 9.97 30.52
CA GLU A 205 4.01 8.90 30.67
C GLU A 205 3.98 8.02 29.41
N LYS A 206 4.54 6.82 29.54
CA LYS A 206 4.65 5.86 28.46
C LYS A 206 3.25 5.38 28.08
N LEU A 207 2.92 5.40 26.80
CA LEU A 207 1.71 4.75 26.31
C LEU A 207 1.80 3.26 26.66
N ARG A 208 0.73 2.70 27.22
CA ARG A 208 0.67 1.29 27.63
C ARG A 208 -0.65 0.66 27.25
N PHE A 209 -0.59 -0.65 27.08
CA PHE A 209 -1.79 -1.47 27.02
C PHE A 209 -2.44 -1.56 28.40
N PHE A 210 -1.63 -1.68 29.45
CA PHE A 210 -2.08 -1.74 30.84
C PHE A 210 -1.96 -0.38 31.54
N THR A 211 -3.00 0.02 32.27
CA THR A 211 -3.03 1.30 33.00
C THR A 211 -2.96 1.08 34.51
N SER A 212 -2.47 2.06 35.26
CA SER A 212 -2.41 1.98 36.74
C SER A 212 -3.79 1.98 37.42
N GLY A 213 -4.87 2.25 36.67
CA GLY A 213 -6.25 2.17 37.16
C GLY A 213 -6.85 0.77 37.10
N ASP A 214 -6.14 -0.19 36.50
CA ASP A 214 -6.62 -1.56 36.35
C ASP A 214 -6.41 -2.37 37.65
N ILE A 215 -7.45 -3.04 38.15
CA ILE A 215 -7.38 -3.90 39.34
C ILE A 215 -6.46 -5.09 39.04
N GLY A 216 -5.34 -5.21 39.75
CA GLY A 216 -4.34 -6.27 39.50
C GLY A 216 -3.29 -5.93 38.44
N GLY A 217 -3.32 -4.72 37.88
CA GLY A 217 -2.32 -4.24 36.92
C GLY A 217 -2.60 -4.58 35.45
N HIS A 218 -3.79 -5.10 35.12
CA HIS A 218 -4.28 -5.29 33.75
C HIS A 218 -5.82 -5.28 33.70
N PRO A 219 -6.45 -4.92 32.56
CA PRO A 219 -7.90 -4.92 32.42
C PRO A 219 -8.53 -6.31 32.62
N ALA A 220 -9.78 -6.35 33.08
CA ALA A 220 -10.51 -7.59 33.36
C ALA A 220 -10.68 -8.52 32.14
N TRP A 221 -10.69 -7.98 30.91
CA TRP A 221 -10.77 -8.81 29.71
C TRP A 221 -9.48 -9.63 29.48
N PHE A 222 -8.34 -9.22 30.05
CA PHE A 222 -7.06 -9.90 29.86
C PHE A 222 -7.10 -11.32 30.44
N ASP A 223 -7.76 -11.51 31.59
CA ASP A 223 -7.88 -12.84 32.21
C ASP A 223 -8.67 -13.83 31.36
N ARG A 224 -9.60 -13.32 30.55
CA ARG A 224 -10.48 -14.11 29.68
C ARG A 224 -9.84 -14.50 28.34
N LEU A 225 -8.62 -14.02 28.06
CA LEU A 225 -7.86 -14.38 26.88
C LEU A 225 -7.17 -15.74 27.02
N GLY A 226 -6.91 -16.40 25.88
CA GLY A 226 -6.04 -17.57 25.81
C GLY A 226 -4.56 -17.19 25.95
N ASP A 227 -3.70 -18.21 26.09
CA ASP A 227 -2.27 -18.00 26.35
C ASP A 227 -1.57 -17.26 25.20
N THR A 228 -1.95 -17.56 23.95
CA THR A 228 -1.41 -16.89 22.75
C THR A 228 -1.79 -15.41 22.71
N GLU A 229 -3.06 -15.09 22.94
CA GLU A 229 -3.53 -13.69 22.93
C GLU A 229 -2.94 -12.89 24.09
N LYS A 230 -2.79 -13.53 25.27
CA LYS A 230 -2.10 -12.93 26.43
C LYS A 230 -0.65 -12.61 26.10
N ALA A 231 0.08 -13.54 25.50
CA ALA A 231 1.47 -13.32 25.08
C ALA A 231 1.57 -12.14 24.11
N LEU A 232 0.71 -12.08 23.09
CA LEU A 232 0.66 -10.97 22.14
C LEU A 232 0.38 -9.63 22.83
N VAL A 233 -0.59 -9.57 23.73
CA VAL A 233 -0.90 -8.33 24.48
C VAL A 233 0.30 -7.88 25.31
N ILE A 234 1.01 -8.82 25.96
CA ILE A 234 2.22 -8.52 26.74
C ILE A 234 3.33 -7.97 25.84
N GLU A 235 3.57 -8.58 24.68
CA GLU A 235 4.58 -8.12 23.72
C GLU A 235 4.23 -6.73 23.17
N ILE A 236 2.96 -6.48 22.87
CA ILE A 236 2.46 -5.16 22.45
C ILE A 236 2.71 -4.14 23.56
N ASP A 237 2.38 -4.46 24.82
CA ASP A 237 2.59 -3.56 25.96
C ASP A 237 4.07 -3.24 26.18
N GLN A 238 4.95 -4.24 26.06
CA GLN A 238 6.40 -4.04 26.14
C GLN A 238 6.90 -3.15 25.01
N ALA A 239 6.44 -3.36 23.78
CA ALA A 239 6.83 -2.53 22.65
C ALA A 239 6.34 -1.08 22.80
N LEU A 240 5.11 -0.88 23.29
CA LEU A 240 4.58 0.45 23.62
C LEU A 240 5.41 1.14 24.72
N SER A 241 5.77 0.40 25.77
CA SER A 241 6.60 0.89 26.87
C SER A 241 8.03 1.24 26.45
N ASN A 242 8.44 0.89 25.23
CA ASN A 242 9.74 1.24 24.64
C ASN A 242 9.59 2.14 23.41
N ASP A 243 8.44 2.80 23.24
CA ASP A 243 8.16 3.75 22.14
C ASP A 243 8.36 3.15 20.73
N MET A 244 8.20 1.83 20.60
CA MET A 244 8.43 1.09 19.36
C MET A 244 7.19 1.09 18.45
N HIS A 245 6.64 2.25 18.09
CA HIS A 245 5.31 2.43 17.47
C HIS A 245 4.88 1.49 16.33
N ALA A 246 5.83 1.00 15.52
CA ALA A 246 5.56 0.02 14.46
C ALA A 246 5.16 -1.36 15.01
N LEU A 247 5.83 -1.86 16.04
CA LEU A 247 5.62 -3.20 16.60
C LEU A 247 4.23 -3.37 17.23
N PRO A 248 3.72 -2.45 18.07
CA PRO A 248 2.37 -2.50 18.59
C PRO A 248 1.32 -2.54 17.48
N VAL A 249 1.50 -1.79 16.40
CA VAL A 249 0.50 -1.75 15.30
C VAL A 249 0.50 -3.07 14.50
N ILE A 250 1.66 -3.71 14.31
CA ILE A 250 1.74 -5.07 13.77
C ILE A 250 1.08 -6.06 14.74
N GLY A 251 1.40 -5.97 16.03
CA GLY A 251 0.86 -6.84 17.06
C GLY A 251 -0.66 -6.72 17.20
N VAL A 252 -1.23 -5.51 17.12
CA VAL A 252 -2.68 -5.29 17.11
C VAL A 252 -3.36 -6.03 15.96
N ARG A 253 -2.77 -5.98 14.76
CA ARG A 253 -3.29 -6.71 13.61
C ARG A 253 -3.24 -8.23 13.87
N ALA A 254 -2.13 -8.74 14.38
CA ALA A 254 -1.99 -10.16 14.72
C ALA A 254 -2.99 -10.60 15.81
N LEU A 255 -3.17 -9.78 16.84
CA LEU A 255 -4.13 -10.00 17.92
C LEU A 255 -5.57 -10.04 17.40
N LEU A 256 -5.94 -9.09 16.52
CA LEU A 256 -7.25 -9.06 15.88
C LEU A 256 -7.51 -10.35 15.09
N GLU A 257 -6.53 -10.84 14.34
CA GLU A 257 -6.62 -12.12 13.62
C GLU A 257 -6.79 -13.31 14.58
N ASN A 258 -6.01 -13.38 15.68
CA ASN A 258 -6.11 -14.46 16.67
C ASN A 258 -7.47 -14.47 17.40
N ILE A 259 -8.08 -13.31 17.63
CA ILE A 259 -9.43 -13.23 18.22
C ILE A 259 -10.50 -13.71 17.23
N MET A 260 -10.39 -13.33 15.95
CA MET A 260 -11.43 -13.63 14.96
C MET A 260 -11.41 -15.08 14.48
N ILE A 261 -10.22 -15.67 14.26
CA ILE A 261 -10.09 -17.01 13.67
C ILE A 261 -10.88 -18.09 14.43
N PRO A 262 -10.84 -18.18 15.76
CA PRO A 262 -11.63 -19.15 16.52
C PRO A 262 -13.14 -18.99 16.36
N ILE A 263 -13.60 -17.78 16.01
CA ILE A 263 -15.03 -17.43 15.94
C ILE A 263 -15.57 -17.62 14.52
N VAL A 264 -14.83 -17.17 13.51
CA VAL A 264 -15.29 -17.15 12.11
C VAL A 264 -14.51 -18.08 11.18
N GLU A 265 -13.64 -18.94 11.72
CA GLU A 265 -12.73 -19.82 10.98
C GLU A 265 -11.69 -19.07 10.11
N ASP A 266 -10.55 -19.70 9.87
CA ASP A 266 -9.50 -19.13 9.01
C ASP A 266 -9.82 -19.33 7.51
N ARG A 267 -10.71 -18.49 6.97
CA ARG A 267 -11.05 -18.49 5.55
C ARG A 267 -11.15 -17.10 4.95
N GLY A 268 -10.46 -16.89 3.83
CA GLY A 268 -10.52 -15.66 3.04
C GLY A 268 -9.68 -14.50 3.60
N SER A 269 -9.90 -13.31 3.04
CA SER A 269 -9.25 -12.07 3.48
C SER A 269 -9.75 -11.63 4.87
N LEU A 270 -9.03 -10.70 5.52
CA LEU A 270 -9.52 -10.13 6.77
C LEU A 270 -10.85 -9.37 6.58
N GLU A 271 -11.08 -8.74 5.43
CA GLU A 271 -12.35 -8.03 5.23
C GLU A 271 -13.53 -9.00 5.18
N ASN A 272 -13.31 -10.19 4.61
CA ASN A 272 -14.28 -11.29 4.67
C ASN A 272 -14.45 -11.79 6.12
N LYS A 273 -13.37 -11.85 6.91
CA LYS A 273 -13.45 -12.22 8.34
C LYS A 273 -14.24 -11.18 9.12
N LEU A 274 -14.04 -9.88 8.88
CA LEU A 274 -14.83 -8.80 9.49
C LEU A 274 -16.31 -8.85 9.10
N ASP A 275 -16.62 -9.18 7.84
CA ASP A 275 -18.02 -9.40 7.41
C ASP A 275 -18.66 -10.58 8.17
N ARG A 276 -17.96 -11.71 8.26
CA ARG A 276 -18.42 -12.86 9.04
C ARG A 276 -18.53 -12.53 10.53
N PHE A 277 -17.70 -11.62 11.04
CA PHE A 277 -17.75 -11.17 12.43
C PHE A 277 -18.99 -10.32 12.72
N ILE A 278 -19.45 -9.56 11.73
CA ILE A 278 -20.76 -8.88 11.76
C ILE A 278 -21.88 -9.92 11.71
N GLU A 279 -21.81 -10.88 10.79
CA GLU A 279 -22.84 -11.93 10.65
C GLU A 279 -22.98 -12.77 11.92
N ALA A 280 -21.87 -13.04 12.61
CA ALA A 280 -21.85 -13.74 13.89
C ALA A 280 -22.28 -12.85 15.09
N GLY A 281 -22.58 -11.57 14.86
CA GLY A 281 -23.08 -10.64 15.87
C GLY A 281 -22.06 -10.16 16.89
N TYR A 282 -20.76 -10.25 16.58
CA TYR A 282 -19.69 -9.76 17.47
C TYR A 282 -19.39 -8.28 17.29
N ILE A 283 -19.62 -7.75 16.09
CA ILE A 283 -19.46 -6.32 15.78
C ILE A 283 -20.59 -5.83 14.87
N THR A 284 -20.81 -4.52 14.87
CA THR A 284 -21.71 -3.80 13.96
C THR A 284 -21.00 -3.37 12.67
N LYS A 285 -21.77 -2.94 11.66
CA LYS A 285 -21.20 -2.38 10.42
C LYS A 285 -20.37 -1.13 10.69
N GLU A 286 -20.82 -0.31 11.63
CA GLU A 286 -20.15 0.91 12.07
C GLU A 286 -18.81 0.56 12.76
N GLN A 287 -18.79 -0.47 13.60
CA GLN A 287 -17.54 -0.97 14.21
C GLN A 287 -16.57 -1.53 13.17
N LYS A 288 -17.05 -2.19 12.10
CA LYS A 288 -16.18 -2.60 10.97
C LYS A 288 -15.51 -1.40 10.31
N ALA A 289 -16.24 -0.30 10.10
CA ALA A 289 -15.68 0.92 9.52
C ALA A 289 -14.57 1.55 10.39
N VAL A 290 -14.62 1.34 11.71
CA VAL A 290 -13.56 1.77 12.65
C VAL A 290 -12.38 0.77 12.70
N LEU A 291 -12.65 -0.53 12.59
CA LEU A 291 -11.62 -1.58 12.66
C LEU A 291 -10.80 -1.71 11.36
N SER A 292 -11.41 -1.51 10.20
CA SER A 292 -10.73 -1.67 8.89
C SER A 292 -9.50 -0.74 8.73
N PRO A 293 -9.54 0.55 9.12
CA PRO A 293 -8.34 1.40 9.14
C PRO A 293 -7.21 0.89 10.05
N VAL A 294 -7.54 0.31 11.21
CA VAL A 294 -6.54 -0.26 12.14
C VAL A 294 -5.85 -1.47 11.51
N TYR A 295 -6.60 -2.32 10.82
CA TYR A 295 -6.05 -3.42 10.05
C TYR A 295 -5.13 -2.94 8.91
N HIS A 296 -5.59 -1.97 8.13
CA HIS A 296 -4.82 -1.41 7.03
C HIS A 296 -3.54 -0.73 7.52
N ALA A 297 -3.57 -0.10 8.69
CA ALA A 297 -2.36 0.42 9.34
C ALA A 297 -1.34 -0.69 9.58
N GLY A 298 -1.72 -1.80 10.23
CA GLY A 298 -0.83 -2.96 10.45
C GLY A 298 -0.27 -3.54 9.16
N SER A 299 -1.11 -3.69 8.13
CA SER A 299 -0.69 -4.19 6.82
C SER A 299 0.26 -3.22 6.11
N ALA A 300 0.04 -1.91 6.26
CA ALA A 300 0.92 -0.88 5.72
C ALA A 300 2.27 -0.85 6.44
N VAL A 301 2.32 -1.08 7.76
CA VAL A 301 3.59 -1.23 8.47
C VAL A 301 4.40 -2.39 7.90
N MET A 302 3.77 -3.56 7.72
CA MET A 302 4.46 -4.76 7.23
C MET A 302 4.90 -4.69 5.77
N HIS A 303 4.04 -4.19 4.88
CA HIS A 303 4.26 -4.32 3.43
C HIS A 303 4.59 -3.01 2.73
N ARG A 304 4.30 -1.87 3.35
CA ARG A 304 4.36 -0.55 2.71
C ARG A 304 5.27 0.42 3.46
N SER A 305 6.07 -0.09 4.40
CA SER A 305 7.03 0.69 5.18
C SER A 305 6.41 1.90 5.90
N TYR A 306 5.13 1.81 6.26
CA TYR A 306 4.45 2.84 7.03
C TYR A 306 5.02 2.86 8.45
N VAL A 307 5.39 4.06 8.93
CA VAL A 307 5.82 4.28 10.31
C VAL A 307 4.69 5.02 11.04
N PRO A 308 3.98 4.36 11.97
CA PRO A 308 2.89 5.00 12.69
C PRO A 308 3.37 6.14 13.58
N SER A 309 2.63 7.24 13.61
CA SER A 309 2.84 8.29 14.61
C SER A 309 2.40 7.81 16.00
N PRO A 310 2.90 8.41 17.11
CA PRO A 310 2.46 8.06 18.46
C PRO A 310 0.93 8.12 18.62
N GLN A 311 0.31 9.12 17.99
CA GLN A 311 -1.14 9.29 18.01
C GLN A 311 -1.85 8.19 17.19
N ALA A 312 -1.33 7.82 16.02
CA ALA A 312 -1.89 6.72 15.23
C ALA A 312 -1.79 5.38 15.98
N THR A 313 -0.65 5.11 16.61
CA THR A 313 -0.48 3.93 17.48
C THR A 313 -1.47 3.94 18.63
N LYS A 314 -1.65 5.07 19.32
CA LYS A 314 -2.64 5.21 20.39
C LYS A 314 -4.05 4.89 19.90
N VAL A 315 -4.46 5.41 18.75
CA VAL A 315 -5.79 5.12 18.18
C VAL A 315 -5.95 3.63 17.91
N CYS A 316 -4.97 2.95 17.31
CA CYS A 316 -5.03 1.51 17.07
C CYS A 316 -5.20 0.72 18.38
N ILE A 317 -4.48 1.11 19.43
CA ILE A 317 -4.54 0.47 20.74
C ILE A 317 -5.91 0.67 21.40
N GLU A 318 -6.46 1.88 21.38
CA GLU A 318 -7.77 2.14 21.99
C GLU A 318 -8.91 1.42 21.26
N VAL A 319 -8.84 1.33 19.93
CA VAL A 319 -9.82 0.57 19.13
C VAL A 319 -9.79 -0.92 19.49
N ILE A 320 -8.60 -1.54 19.59
CA ILE A 320 -8.53 -2.96 19.95
C ILE A 320 -8.95 -3.21 21.40
N LYS A 321 -8.62 -2.32 22.34
CA LYS A 321 -9.08 -2.40 23.74
C LYS A 321 -10.59 -2.35 23.84
N HIS A 322 -11.22 -1.45 23.07
CA HIS A 322 -12.67 -1.36 23.01
C HIS A 322 -13.29 -2.64 22.47
N LEU A 323 -12.72 -3.22 21.41
CA LEU A 323 -13.18 -4.51 20.86
C LEU A 323 -13.06 -5.64 21.89
N LEU A 324 -11.90 -5.76 22.56
CA LEU A 324 -11.65 -6.77 23.58
C LEU A 324 -12.64 -6.67 24.74
N HIS A 325 -12.91 -5.45 25.22
CA HIS A 325 -13.89 -5.22 26.27
C HIS A 325 -15.30 -5.59 25.82
N GLY A 326 -15.68 -5.24 24.59
CA GLY A 326 -16.97 -5.60 24.01
C GLY A 326 -17.18 -7.12 23.95
N ILE A 327 -16.21 -7.85 23.42
CA ILE A 327 -16.29 -9.30 23.20
C ILE A 327 -16.22 -10.07 24.52
N TYR A 328 -15.22 -9.78 25.35
CA TYR A 328 -14.92 -10.62 26.50
C TYR A 328 -15.63 -10.20 27.77
N ILE A 329 -16.07 -8.94 27.91
CA ILE A 329 -16.77 -8.45 29.11
C ILE A 329 -18.22 -8.16 28.80
N LEU A 330 -18.50 -7.17 27.95
CA LEU A 330 -19.86 -6.66 27.80
C LEU A 330 -20.81 -7.71 27.24
N LYS A 331 -20.42 -8.44 26.19
CA LYS A 331 -21.28 -9.45 25.58
C LYS A 331 -21.72 -10.54 26.58
N PRO A 332 -20.81 -11.24 27.29
CA PRO A 332 -21.21 -12.22 28.31
C PRO A 332 -22.04 -11.64 29.46
N GLU A 333 -21.77 -10.41 29.92
CA GLU A 333 -22.55 -9.81 31.01
C GLU A 333 -23.95 -9.35 30.55
N VAL A 334 -24.09 -8.88 29.31
CA VAL A 334 -25.40 -8.55 28.72
C VAL A 334 -26.23 -9.82 28.48
N ASP A 335 -25.61 -10.91 28.02
CA ASP A 335 -26.29 -12.19 27.83
C ASP A 335 -26.87 -12.70 29.18
N LYS A 336 -26.12 -12.58 30.29
CA LYS A 336 -26.64 -12.88 31.64
C LYS A 336 -27.75 -11.93 32.08
N LEU A 337 -27.60 -10.63 31.81
CA LEU A 337 -28.59 -9.63 32.18
C LEU A 337 -29.93 -9.91 31.48
N GLN A 338 -29.90 -10.37 30.23
CA GLN A 338 -31.12 -10.76 29.50
C GLN A 338 -31.91 -11.86 30.23
N ASP A 339 -31.23 -12.79 30.91
CA ASP A 339 -31.86 -13.84 31.69
C ASP A 339 -32.46 -13.33 33.03
N GLU A 340 -31.91 -12.23 33.57
CA GLU A 340 -32.37 -11.61 34.83
C GLU A 340 -33.53 -10.62 34.64
N VAL A 341 -33.66 -10.01 33.46
CA VAL A 341 -34.69 -9.00 33.20
C VAL A 341 -36.08 -9.67 33.09
N PRO A 342 -37.04 -9.33 33.97
CA PRO A 342 -38.38 -9.93 33.93
C PRO A 342 -39.09 -9.68 32.61
N ALA A 343 -39.76 -10.72 32.08
CA ALA A 343 -40.56 -10.60 30.86
C ALA A 343 -41.66 -9.54 31.04
N ARG A 344 -41.77 -8.65 30.06
CA ARG A 344 -42.74 -7.55 30.08
C ARG A 344 -44.15 -8.13 30.12
N THR A 345 -44.87 -7.95 31.23
CA THR A 345 -46.28 -8.32 31.34
C THR A 345 -47.11 -7.46 30.40
N MET A 346 -47.65 -8.07 29.35
CA MET A 346 -48.69 -7.43 28.55
C MET A 346 -49.97 -7.38 29.39
N ASN A 347 -50.35 -6.19 29.85
CA ASN A 347 -51.71 -5.98 30.35
C ASN A 347 -52.66 -6.17 29.16
N LYS A 348 -53.54 -7.18 29.27
CA LYS A 348 -54.63 -7.45 28.34
C LYS A 348 -55.68 -6.36 28.37
#